data_AF-A0A7J4RH64-F1
#
_entry.id   AF-A0A7J4RH64-F1
#
_cell.length_a   1.000
_cell.length_b   1.000
_cell.length_c   1.000
_cell.angle_alpha   90.00
_cell.angle_beta   90.00
_cell.angle_gamma   90.00
#
_symmetry.space_group_name_H-M   'P 1'
#
loop_
_entity.id
_entity.type
_entity.pdbx_description
1 polymer ?
#
loop_
_entity_poly.entity_id
_entity_poly.type
_entity_poly.pdbx_seq_one_letter_code
_entity_poly.pdbx_strand_id
1 'polypeptide(L)'
;MDGLDEQVVQFSIISTRALLLDLMMLEALLVVDEKPTNAIHHIETAMIETSSFGSLSSPTWATRPAGIDDSSWKRLQTSLYPERITVTLCECEFDLLDLQVDYSNQFDEADTPEFRALVQSNGIIPNAGIVAGISLLFCFAIVVNEENRKRKAKKLAESYASSASIWTSLF
;
A
#
# COMPACT_ATOMS: atom_id res chain seq x y z
N MET A 1 43.79 4.99 14.06
CA MET A 1 42.41 4.49 14.21
C MET A 1 41.39 5.63 14.25
N ASP A 2 41.79 6.91 14.26
CA ASP A 2 40.88 8.08 14.22
C ASP A 2 40.07 8.26 12.91
N GLY A 3 40.61 7.86 11.76
CA GLY A 3 39.95 8.16 10.47
C GLY A 3 38.69 7.34 10.19
N LEU A 4 38.47 6.23 10.92
CA LEU A 4 37.28 5.39 10.75
C LEU A 4 36.06 6.04 11.43
N ASP A 5 36.26 6.65 12.59
CA ASP A 5 35.20 7.28 13.36
C ASP A 5 34.70 8.55 12.65
N GLU A 6 35.60 9.39 12.13
CA GLU A 6 35.23 10.56 11.32
C GLU A 6 34.40 10.19 10.08
N GLN A 7 34.77 9.08 9.42
CA GLN A 7 34.06 8.60 8.23
C GLN A 7 32.67 8.06 8.58
N VAL A 8 32.52 7.40 9.72
CA VAL A 8 31.23 6.92 10.25
C VAL A 8 30.32 8.09 10.63
N VAL A 9 30.85 9.11 11.29
CA VAL A 9 30.12 10.34 11.64
C VAL A 9 29.62 11.05 10.38
N GLN A 10 30.51 11.26 9.41
CA GLN A 10 30.16 11.92 8.16
C GLN A 10 29.10 11.12 7.38
N PHE A 11 29.23 9.79 7.34
CA PHE A 11 28.23 8.92 6.72
C PHE A 11 26.87 9.02 7.43
N SER A 12 26.84 9.01 8.76
CA SER A 12 25.61 9.16 9.55
C SER A 12 24.90 10.47 9.27
N ILE A 13 25.65 11.58 9.22
CA ILE A 13 25.10 12.91 8.91
C ILE A 13 24.52 12.97 7.49
N ILE A 14 25.26 12.50 6.49
CA ILE A 14 24.83 12.52 5.09
C ILE A 14 23.61 11.62 4.87
N SER A 15 23.63 10.41 5.43
CA SER A 15 22.52 9.46 5.30
C SER A 15 21.24 9.97 5.97
N THR A 16 21.36 10.59 7.14
CA THR A 16 20.22 11.22 7.83
C THR A 16 19.61 12.33 6.99
N ARG A 17 20.44 13.21 6.42
CA ARG A 17 19.96 14.28 5.54
C ARG A 17 19.24 13.73 4.31
N ALA A 18 19.80 12.69 3.67
CA ALA A 18 19.17 12.07 2.50
C ALA A 18 17.83 11.41 2.85
N LEU A 19 17.79 10.63 3.93
CA LEU A 19 16.59 9.93 4.39
C LEU A 19 15.48 10.91 4.79
N LEU A 20 15.81 12.00 5.48
CA LEU A 20 14.85 13.06 5.81
C LEU A 20 14.21 13.64 4.54
N LEU A 21 15.03 14.01 3.56
CA LEU A 21 14.54 14.59 2.30
C LEU A 21 13.62 13.59 1.58
N ASP A 22 13.99 12.31 1.52
CA ASP A 22 13.15 11.29 0.91
C ASP A 22 11.82 11.08 1.66
N LEU A 23 11.83 11.11 3.00
CA LEU A 23 10.60 11.04 3.79
C LEU A 23 9.68 12.24 3.58
N MET A 24 10.22 13.46 3.51
CA MET A 24 9.43 14.66 3.23
C MET A 24 8.76 14.58 1.85
N MET A 25 9.49 14.11 0.84
CA MET A 25 8.95 13.92 -0.50
C MET A 25 7.83 12.86 -0.50
N LEU A 26 8.02 11.75 0.21
CA LEU A 26 6.99 10.72 0.35
C LEU A 26 5.74 11.23 1.08
N GLU A 27 5.92 11.99 2.16
CA GLU A 27 4.81 12.58 2.90
C GLU A 27 3.97 13.50 2.01
N ALA A 28 4.62 14.35 1.22
CA ALA A 28 3.93 15.23 0.30
C ALA A 28 3.16 14.47 -0.79
N LEU A 29 3.69 13.33 -1.27
CA LEU A 29 3.00 12.46 -2.22
C LEU A 29 1.82 11.68 -1.62
N LEU A 30 1.72 11.62 -0.29
CA LEU A 30 0.64 10.95 0.44
C LEU A 30 -0.43 11.91 0.94
N VAL A 31 -0.34 13.20 0.61
CA VAL A 31 -1.41 14.16 0.83
C VAL A 31 -2.57 13.81 -0.10
N VAL A 32 -3.75 13.59 0.47
CA VAL A 32 -4.95 13.18 -0.25
C VAL A 32 -6.14 14.03 0.18
N ASP A 33 -7.00 14.39 -0.78
CA ASP A 33 -8.19 15.22 -0.55
C ASP A 33 -9.25 14.48 0.29
N GLU A 34 -9.38 13.17 0.08
CA GLU A 34 -10.35 12.32 0.75
C GLU A 34 -9.68 11.39 1.75
N LYS A 35 -10.34 11.21 2.91
CA LYS A 35 -9.85 10.30 3.95
C LYS A 35 -9.70 8.88 3.38
N PRO A 36 -8.51 8.27 3.47
CA PRO A 36 -8.30 6.93 2.94
C PRO A 36 -9.14 5.92 3.72
N THR A 37 -9.72 4.94 3.02
CA THR A 37 -10.59 3.95 3.67
C THR A 37 -9.79 2.85 4.38
N ASN A 38 -8.48 2.70 4.10
CA ASN A 38 -7.54 1.79 4.76
C ASN A 38 -6.21 2.48 5.07
N ALA A 39 -5.43 1.95 6.02
CA ALA A 39 -4.11 2.48 6.39
C ALA A 39 -2.93 1.93 5.56
N ILE A 40 -3.20 1.02 4.60
CA ILE A 40 -2.18 0.36 3.78
C ILE A 40 -2.32 0.82 2.34
N HIS A 41 -1.27 1.47 1.83
CA HIS A 41 -1.18 1.97 0.48
C HIS A 41 0.04 1.37 -0.22
N HIS A 42 -0.15 0.97 -1.47
CA HIS A 42 0.94 0.53 -2.34
C HIS A 42 1.25 1.63 -3.34
N ILE A 43 2.53 1.98 -3.45
CA ILE A 43 3.02 2.90 -4.48
C ILE A 43 3.62 2.04 -5.60
N GLU A 44 2.86 1.85 -6.67
CA GLU A 44 3.29 1.06 -7.81
C GLU A 44 3.58 1.99 -8.99
N THR A 45 4.83 2.42 -9.11
CA THR A 45 5.25 3.32 -10.18
C THR A 45 6.69 3.08 -10.59
N ALA A 46 6.98 3.21 -11.88
CA ALA A 46 8.35 3.23 -12.37
C ALA A 46 8.98 4.58 -12.04
N MET A 47 10.17 4.56 -11.44
CA MET A 47 10.98 5.76 -11.27
C MET A 47 11.74 6.05 -12.56
N ILE A 48 11.60 7.26 -13.08
CA ILE A 48 12.27 7.72 -14.29
C ILE A 48 13.13 8.95 -13.98
N GLU A 49 14.16 9.19 -14.80
CA GLU A 49 15.07 10.33 -14.61
C GLU A 49 14.35 11.67 -14.79
N THR A 50 14.78 12.66 -14.00
CA THR A 50 14.29 14.04 -14.04
C THR A 50 15.43 14.98 -13.63
N SER A 51 15.20 16.29 -13.69
CA SER A 51 16.15 17.25 -13.13
C SER A 51 16.24 17.08 -11.62
N SER A 52 17.45 16.95 -11.11
CA SER A 52 17.70 17.00 -9.68
C SER A 52 17.55 18.42 -9.12
N PHE A 53 17.25 18.49 -7.84
CA PHE A 53 17.30 19.71 -7.04
C PHE A 53 18.58 19.74 -6.19
N GLY A 54 19.10 20.93 -5.85
CA GLY A 54 20.33 21.10 -5.06
C GLY A 54 21.58 21.39 -5.88
N SER A 55 22.76 21.19 -5.29
CA SER A 55 24.04 21.49 -5.94
C SER A 55 24.46 20.40 -6.91
N LEU A 56 25.29 20.75 -7.90
CA LEU A 56 25.92 19.80 -8.84
C LEU A 56 26.71 18.68 -8.12
N SER A 57 27.24 18.98 -6.93
CA SER A 57 28.00 18.03 -6.10
C SER A 57 27.14 17.16 -5.17
N SER A 58 25.85 17.49 -5.00
CA SER A 58 24.93 16.78 -4.11
C SER A 58 23.49 16.91 -4.63
N PRO A 59 23.17 16.28 -5.78
CA PRO A 59 21.83 16.29 -6.34
C PRO A 59 20.86 15.49 -5.45
N THR A 60 19.66 16.02 -5.24
CA THR A 60 18.55 15.38 -4.52
C THR A 60 17.40 15.13 -5.49
N TRP A 61 16.65 14.04 -5.31
CA TRP A 61 15.45 13.69 -6.07
C TRP A 61 15.63 13.72 -7.60
N ALA A 62 16.74 13.14 -8.08
CA ALA A 62 17.07 13.04 -9.51
C ALA A 62 16.17 12.08 -10.31
N THR A 63 15.25 11.40 -9.64
CA THR A 63 14.25 10.53 -10.24
C THR A 63 12.86 10.93 -9.77
N ARG A 64 11.85 10.69 -10.62
CA ARG A 64 10.43 10.94 -10.33
C ARG A 64 9.57 9.73 -10.70
N PRO A 65 8.40 9.57 -10.09
CA PRO A 65 7.38 8.66 -10.59
C PRO A 65 6.99 8.98 -12.04
N ALA A 66 6.87 7.95 -12.88
CA ALA A 66 6.50 8.11 -14.29
C ALA A 66 5.15 8.81 -14.51
N GLY A 67 4.25 8.75 -13.52
CA GLY A 67 2.91 9.35 -13.57
C GLY A 67 2.85 10.86 -13.26
N ILE A 68 3.93 11.46 -12.73
CA ILE A 68 3.97 12.89 -12.38
C ILE A 68 4.75 13.64 -13.45
N ASP A 69 4.23 14.73 -14.01
CA ASP A 69 4.96 15.48 -15.01
C ASP A 69 6.21 16.19 -14.43
N ASP A 70 7.19 16.45 -15.30
CA ASP A 70 8.48 17.04 -14.89
C ASP A 70 8.33 18.45 -14.28
N SER A 71 7.35 19.24 -14.72
CA SER A 71 7.16 20.61 -14.27
C SER A 71 6.49 20.68 -12.89
N SER A 72 5.53 19.80 -12.62
CA SER A 72 4.89 19.64 -11.32
C SER A 72 5.86 19.01 -10.33
N TRP A 73 6.69 18.06 -10.76
CA TRP A 73 7.76 17.52 -9.93
C TRP A 73 8.75 18.60 -9.49
N LYS A 74 9.23 19.45 -10.42
CA LYS A 74 10.12 20.58 -10.10
C LYS A 74 9.50 21.58 -9.12
N ARG A 75 8.20 21.85 -9.29
CA ARG A 75 7.46 22.75 -8.39
C ARG A 75 7.42 22.18 -6.98
N LEU A 76 7.05 20.90 -6.85
CA LEU A 76 7.03 20.18 -5.59
C LEU A 76 8.40 20.19 -4.92
N GLN A 77 9.47 19.87 -5.67
CA GLN A 77 10.85 19.92 -5.18
C GLN A 77 11.21 21.30 -4.63
N THR A 78 10.89 22.37 -5.37
CA THR A 78 11.23 23.74 -4.97
C THR A 78 10.47 24.19 -3.72
N SER A 79 9.22 23.75 -3.61
CA SER A 79 8.31 24.13 -2.53
C SER A 79 8.63 23.39 -1.21
N LEU A 80 8.99 22.10 -1.31
CA LEU A 80 9.33 21.24 -0.16
C LEU A 80 10.76 21.39 0.36
N TYR A 81 11.70 21.84 -0.48
CA TYR A 81 13.10 21.86 -0.06
C TYR A 81 13.27 22.79 1.16
N PRO A 82 13.78 22.28 2.29
CA PRO A 82 13.89 23.07 3.52
C PRO A 82 14.93 24.18 3.37
N GLU A 83 14.71 25.29 4.08
CA GLU A 83 15.63 26.42 4.08
C GLU A 83 16.94 26.07 4.79
N ARG A 84 16.85 25.22 5.83
CA ARG A 84 18.01 24.74 6.59
C ARG A 84 17.77 23.34 7.14
N ILE A 85 18.80 22.50 7.05
CA ILE A 85 18.89 21.23 7.78
C ILE A 85 20.18 21.28 8.59
N THR A 86 20.05 21.18 9.91
CA THR A 86 21.18 21.08 10.83
C THR A 86 21.14 19.70 11.45
N VAL A 87 22.18 18.90 11.17
CA VAL A 87 22.38 17.59 11.79
C VAL A 87 23.63 17.67 12.63
N THR A 88 23.49 17.42 13.93
CA THR A 88 24.60 17.46 14.88
C THR A 88 24.69 16.13 15.61
N LEU A 89 25.87 15.54 15.60
CA LEU A 89 26.16 14.36 16.41
C LEU A 89 26.76 14.83 17.74
N CYS A 90 26.11 14.49 18.84
CA CYS A 90 26.62 14.78 20.18
C CYS A 90 27.38 13.55 20.71
N GLU A 91 28.66 13.72 21.04
CA GLU A 91 29.49 12.72 21.74
C GLU A 91 29.14 12.65 23.24
N CYS A 92 27.85 12.51 23.56
CA CYS A 92 27.39 12.21 24.91
C CYS A 92 27.31 10.69 25.09
N GLU A 93 27.09 10.19 26.32
CA GLU A 93 27.10 8.76 26.70
C GLU A 93 26.20 7.82 25.83
N PHE A 94 25.34 8.42 25.00
CA PHE A 94 24.74 7.83 23.82
C PHE A 94 25.08 8.71 22.63
N ASP A 95 25.53 8.13 21.50
CA ASP A 95 25.73 8.82 20.22
C ASP A 95 24.39 9.38 19.71
N LEU A 96 23.98 10.51 20.29
CA LEU A 96 22.70 11.13 20.06
C LEU A 96 22.83 12.03 18.83
N LEU A 97 22.07 11.67 17.80
CA LEU A 97 21.92 12.47 16.61
C LEU A 97 20.79 13.48 16.84
N ASP A 98 21.14 14.76 16.93
CA ASP A 98 20.18 15.86 16.97
C ASP A 98 19.92 16.39 15.56
N LEU A 99 18.64 16.54 15.21
CA LEU A 99 18.16 16.95 13.89
C LEU A 99 17.24 18.15 14.04
N GLN A 100 17.64 19.28 13.45
CA GLN A 100 16.84 20.49 13.38
C GLN A 100 16.57 20.84 11.91
N VAL A 101 15.30 21.00 11.58
CA VAL A 101 14.83 21.28 10.22
C VAL A 101 14.02 22.57 10.24
N ASP A 102 14.50 23.56 9.50
CA ASP A 102 13.73 24.78 9.22
C ASP A 102 12.99 24.56 7.90
N TYR A 103 11.71 24.21 8.01
CA TYR A 103 10.85 23.96 6.86
C TYR A 103 10.54 25.25 6.08
N SER A 104 10.35 25.09 4.78
CA SER A 104 9.87 26.15 3.89
C SER A 104 8.41 26.49 4.24
N ASN A 105 8.10 27.79 4.32
CA ASN A 105 6.72 28.28 4.42
C ASN A 105 6.05 28.48 3.04
N GLN A 106 6.70 28.00 1.97
CA GLN A 106 6.24 28.21 0.59
C GLN A 106 5.36 27.04 0.10
N PHE A 107 5.25 25.96 0.87
CA PHE A 107 4.42 24.81 0.54
C PHE A 107 2.93 25.14 0.62
N ASP A 108 2.26 25.05 -0.53
CA ASP A 108 0.82 25.16 -0.67
C ASP A 108 0.24 23.86 -1.25
N GLU A 109 -1.03 23.57 -0.96
CA GLU A 109 -1.74 22.38 -1.44
C GLU A 109 -1.68 22.29 -2.99
N ALA A 110 -1.75 23.44 -3.66
CA ALA A 110 -1.68 23.56 -5.11
C ALA A 110 -0.32 23.17 -5.73
N ASP A 111 0.73 23.04 -4.92
CA ASP A 111 2.04 22.55 -5.36
C ASP A 111 2.13 21.02 -5.39
N THR A 112 1.13 20.33 -4.80
CA THR A 112 1.07 18.87 -4.76
C THR A 112 0.63 18.32 -6.13
N PRO A 113 1.43 17.47 -6.79
CA PRO A 113 1.06 16.89 -8.06
C PRO A 113 -0.07 15.86 -7.89
N GLU A 114 -0.97 15.77 -8.87
CA GLU A 114 -1.93 14.66 -8.94
C GLU A 114 -1.19 13.32 -9.07
N PHE A 115 -1.21 12.51 -8.01
CA PHE A 115 -0.51 11.23 -7.99
C PHE A 115 -1.48 10.04 -7.94
N ARG A 116 -1.81 9.51 -9.14
CA ARG A 116 -2.79 8.42 -9.30
C ARG A 116 -2.21 7.01 -9.15
N ALA A 117 -0.93 6.88 -8.78
CA ALA A 117 -0.29 5.57 -8.61
C ALA A 117 -0.43 5.01 -7.18
N LEU A 118 -1.18 5.69 -6.31
CA LEU A 118 -1.57 5.18 -5.01
C LEU A 118 -2.67 4.13 -5.19
N VAL A 119 -2.27 2.87 -5.10
CA VAL A 119 -3.22 1.75 -5.12
C VAL A 119 -3.58 1.45 -3.66
N GLN A 120 -4.86 1.60 -3.33
CA GLN A 120 -5.35 1.19 -2.03
C GLN A 120 -5.37 -0.34 -1.96
N SER A 121 -4.85 -0.90 -0.86
CA SER A 121 -4.95 -2.33 -0.59
C SER A 121 -6.42 -2.69 -0.32
N ASN A 122 -7.14 -3.11 -1.37
CA ASN A 122 -8.53 -3.56 -1.27
C ASN A 122 -8.58 -5.07 -1.00
N GLY A 123 -8.46 -5.44 0.28
CA GLY A 123 -8.82 -6.77 0.80
C GLY A 123 -7.93 -7.94 0.35
N ILE A 124 -8.15 -9.10 0.99
CA ILE A 124 -7.34 -10.32 0.85
C ILE A 124 -7.45 -10.94 -0.57
N ILE A 125 -8.54 -10.68 -1.30
CA ILE A 125 -8.78 -11.26 -2.63
C ILE A 125 -9.30 -10.16 -3.57
N PRO A 126 -8.66 -9.94 -4.75
CA PRO A 126 -9.21 -9.05 -5.76
C PRO A 126 -10.61 -9.52 -6.18
N ASN A 127 -11.53 -8.58 -6.36
CA ASN A 127 -12.93 -8.87 -6.73
C ASN A 127 -13.68 -9.78 -5.74
N ALA A 128 -13.44 -9.61 -4.43
CA ALA A 128 -14.08 -10.41 -3.37
C ALA A 128 -15.60 -10.57 -3.52
N GLY A 129 -16.31 -9.55 -4.00
CA GLY A 129 -17.75 -9.62 -4.26
C GLY A 129 -18.15 -10.65 -5.34
N ILE A 130 -17.37 -10.74 -6.42
CA ILE A 130 -17.61 -11.72 -7.50
C ILE A 130 -17.32 -13.13 -6.98
N VAL A 131 -16.21 -13.31 -6.25
CA VAL A 131 -15.81 -14.60 -5.68
C VAL A 131 -16.86 -15.09 -4.67
N ALA A 132 -17.34 -14.21 -3.79
CA ALA A 132 -18.41 -14.51 -2.85
C ALA A 132 -19.71 -14.89 -3.57
N GLY A 133 -20.09 -14.16 -4.63
CA GLY A 133 -21.27 -14.46 -5.44
C GLY A 133 -21.20 -15.86 -6.09
N ILE A 134 -20.06 -16.20 -6.70
CA ILE A 134 -19.85 -17.52 -7.32
C ILE A 134 -19.89 -18.64 -6.28
N SER A 135 -19.24 -18.43 -5.13
CA SER A 135 -19.26 -19.40 -4.03
C SER A 135 -20.70 -19.67 -3.54
N LEU A 136 -21.50 -18.62 -3.39
CA LEU A 136 -22.88 -18.72 -2.93
C LEU A 136 -23.76 -19.47 -3.96
N LEU A 137 -23.56 -19.22 -5.26
CA LEU A 137 -24.24 -19.98 -6.32
C LEU A 137 -23.86 -21.47 -6.31
N PHE A 138 -22.58 -21.79 -6.08
CA PHE A 138 -22.12 -23.17 -5.94
C PHE A 138 -22.78 -23.87 -4.74
N CYS A 139 -22.80 -23.21 -3.58
CA CYS A 139 -23.48 -23.73 -2.39
C CYS A 139 -24.98 -23.97 -2.68
N PHE A 140 -25.65 -23.03 -3.33
CA PHE A 140 -27.06 -23.17 -3.69
C PHE A 140 -27.30 -24.36 -4.63
N ALA A 141 -26.48 -24.54 -5.65
CA ALA A 141 -26.58 -25.66 -6.58
C ALA A 141 -26.40 -27.01 -5.86
N ILE A 142 -25.46 -27.10 -4.91
CA ILE A 142 -25.25 -28.30 -4.09
C ILE A 142 -26.49 -28.60 -3.25
N VAL A 143 -27.04 -27.61 -2.55
CA VAL A 143 -28.25 -27.78 -1.73
C VAL A 143 -29.43 -28.27 -2.57
N VAL A 144 -29.68 -27.67 -3.72
CA VAL A 144 -30.77 -28.08 -4.63
C VAL A 144 -30.56 -29.51 -5.14
N ASN A 145 -29.33 -29.86 -5.50
CA ASN A 145 -29.01 -31.22 -5.97
C ASN A 145 -29.20 -32.25 -4.85
N GLU A 146 -28.80 -31.92 -3.62
CA GLU A 146 -28.97 -32.80 -2.47
C GLU A 146 -30.45 -33.02 -2.13
N GLU A 147 -31.26 -31.96 -2.16
CA GLU A 147 -32.72 -32.05 -1.96
C GLU A 147 -33.38 -32.90 -3.05
N ASN A 148 -32.97 -32.74 -4.31
CA ASN A 148 -33.45 -33.59 -5.41
C ASN A 148 -33.04 -35.05 -5.21
N ARG A 149 -31.82 -35.32 -4.74
CA ARG A 149 -31.35 -36.67 -4.43
C ARG A 149 -32.17 -37.29 -3.28
N LYS A 150 -32.41 -36.55 -2.21
CA LYS A 150 -33.26 -36.98 -1.07
C LYS A 150 -34.68 -37.32 -1.52
N ARG A 151 -35.28 -36.47 -2.35
CA ARG A 151 -36.63 -36.70 -2.90
C ARG A 151 -36.70 -37.96 -3.78
N LYS A 152 -35.69 -38.18 -4.64
CA LYS A 152 -35.61 -39.40 -5.45
C LYS A 152 -35.47 -40.66 -4.59
N ALA A 153 -34.61 -40.61 -3.56
CA ALA A 153 -34.44 -41.72 -2.62
C ALA A 153 -35.73 -42.02 -1.84
N LYS A 154 -36.45 -40.99 -1.37
CA LYS A 154 -37.73 -41.17 -0.67
C LYS A 154 -38.81 -41.82 -1.55
N LYS A 155 -38.95 -41.36 -2.80
CA LYS A 155 -39.89 -41.96 -3.76
C LYS A 155 -39.58 -43.44 -4.04
N LEU A 156 -38.30 -43.77 -4.19
CA LEU A 156 -37.88 -45.18 -4.34
C LEU A 156 -38.27 -45.98 -3.09
N ALA A 157 -37.92 -45.51 -1.89
CA ALA A 157 -38.27 -46.19 -0.64
C ALA A 157 -39.79 -46.42 -0.47
N GLU A 158 -40.62 -45.42 -0.78
CA GLU A 158 -42.09 -45.54 -0.73
C GLU A 158 -42.61 -46.58 -1.73
N SER A 159 -42.04 -46.65 -2.94
CA SER A 159 -42.43 -47.65 -3.94
C SER A 159 -42.14 -49.09 -3.48
N TYR A 160 -40.98 -49.33 -2.86
CA TYR A 160 -40.62 -50.63 -2.28
C TYR A 160 -41.45 -50.98 -1.04
N ALA A 161 -41.79 -49.99 -0.18
CA ALA A 161 -42.64 -50.21 0.99
C ALA A 161 -44.08 -50.59 0.62
N SER A 162 -44.65 -50.02 -0.44
CA SER A 162 -45.99 -50.40 -0.91
C SER A 162 -46.03 -51.85 -1.41
N SER A 163 -44.96 -52.32 -2.05
CA SER A 163 -44.81 -53.70 -2.52
C SER A 163 -44.65 -54.71 -1.37
N ALA A 164 -44.05 -54.29 -0.25
CA ALA A 164 -43.92 -55.12 0.95
C ALA A 164 -45.26 -55.37 1.68
N SER A 165 -46.27 -54.49 1.51
CA SER A 165 -47.60 -54.68 2.11
C SER A 165 -48.39 -55.85 1.52
N ILE A 166 -47.98 -56.36 0.34
CA ILE A 166 -48.60 -57.52 -0.31
C ILE A 166 -48.25 -58.84 0.41
N TRP A 167 -47.18 -58.85 1.21
CA TRP A 167 -46.72 -60.04 1.94
C TRP A 167 -47.16 -60.09 3.42
N THR A 168 -47.76 -59.03 3.95
CA THR A 168 -48.27 -58.99 5.34
C THR A 168 -49.76 -59.33 5.47
N SER A 169 -50.46 -59.63 4.38
CA SER A 169 -51.88 -60.04 4.37
C SER A 169 -52.08 -61.56 4.18
N LEU A 170 -51.02 -62.35 4.37
CA LEU A 170 -51.03 -63.81 4.21
C LEU A 170 -50.50 -64.51 5.47
N PHE A 171 -50.91 -64.05 6.66
CA PHE A 171 -50.96 -64.84 7.89
C PHE A 171 -52.06 -64.31 8.80
#